data_AF-A0A3S4KIU0-F1
#
_entry.id   AF-A0A3S4KIU0-F1
#
_cell.length_a   1.000
_cell.length_b   1.000
_cell.length_c   1.000
_cell.angle_alpha   90.00
_cell.angle_beta   90.00
_cell.angle_gamma   90.00
#
_symmetry.space_group_name_H-M   'P 1'
#
loop_
_entity.id
_entity.type
_entity.pdbx_description
1 polymer ?
#
loop_
_entity_poly.entity_id
_entity_poly.type
_entity_poly.pdbx_seq_one_letter_code
_entity_poly.pdbx_strand_id
1 'polypeptide(L)' 'MTLAQRVMVMNKGVAEQIGTPVEVYEKPASRFVASFIGSPAMNLLEGRISDDGGRFELAGGMQLPTKS' A
#
# COMPACT_ATOMS: atom_id res chain seq x y z
N MET A 1 19.47 -13.76 -1.65
CA MET A 1 18.96 -12.40 -1.44
C MET A 1 19.61 -11.85 -0.18
N THR A 2 20.58 -10.94 -0.34
CA THR A 2 21.29 -10.26 0.74
C THR A 2 20.39 -9.14 1.26
N LEU A 3 19.62 -9.42 2.30
CA LEU A 3 18.66 -8.46 2.80
C LEU A 3 19.06 -8.04 4.21
N ALA A 4 19.11 -6.71 4.42
CA ALA A 4 19.31 -6.15 5.75
C ALA A 4 18.21 -6.70 6.69
N GLN A 5 18.59 -6.97 7.94
CA GLN A 5 17.63 -7.45 8.94
C GLN A 5 16.49 -6.46 9.15
N ARG A 6 16.74 -5.17 8.92
CA ARG A 6 15.77 -4.08 8.94
C ARG A 6 16.12 -3.05 7.88
N VAL A 7 15.10 -2.35 7.40
CA VAL A 7 15.20 -1.21 6.49
C VAL A 7 14.44 -0.02 7.07
N MET A 8 14.84 1.17 6.67
CA MET A 8 14.17 2.43 6.98
C MET A 8 13.76 3.10 5.67
N VAL A 9 12.46 3.36 5.51
CA VAL A 9 11.93 4.16 4.41
C VAL A 9 11.82 5.59 4.87
N MET A 10 12.39 6.52 4.10
CA MET A 10 12.39 7.94 4.40
C MET A 10 11.63 8.74 3.35
N ASN A 11 10.89 9.76 3.78
CA ASN A 11 10.20 10.72 2.94
C ASN A 11 10.52 12.13 3.42
N LYS A 12 11.15 12.94 2.56
CA LYS A 12 11.53 14.35 2.87
C LYS A 12 12.29 14.52 4.20
N GLY A 13 13.20 13.60 4.49
CA GLY A 13 14.02 13.65 5.72
C GLY A 13 13.33 13.10 6.97
N VAL A 14 12.10 12.59 6.87
CA VAL A 14 11.36 11.97 7.98
C VAL A 14 11.26 10.46 7.74
N ALA A 15 11.42 9.65 8.79
CA ALA A 15 11.21 8.21 8.71
C ALA A 15 9.70 7.90 8.61
N GLU A 16 9.29 7.22 7.54
CA GLU A 16 7.91 6.77 7.32
C GLU A 16 7.66 5.39 7.91
N GLN A 17 8.62 4.47 7.74
CA GLN A 17 8.52 3.12 8.26
C GLN A 17 9.89 2.51 8.50
N ILE A 18 10.03 1.77 9.61
CA ILE A 18 11.20 0.96 9.94
C ILE A 18 10.72 -0.45 10.24
N GLY A 19 11.21 -1.45 9.50
CA GLY A 19 10.79 -2.84 9.67
C GLY A 19 11.69 -3.80 8.92
N THR A 20 11.39 -5.09 9.00
CA THR A 20 11.94 -6.05 8.05
C THR A 20 11.43 -5.72 6.64
N PRO A 21 12.14 -6.10 5.58
CA PRO A 21 11.65 -5.81 4.24
C PRO A 21 10.35 -6.53 3.87
N VAL A 22 10.07 -7.68 4.49
CA VAL A 22 8.77 -8.36 4.35
C VAL A 22 7.67 -7.48 4.95
N GLU A 23 7.86 -6.96 6.16
CA GLU A 23 6.87 -6.06 6.78
C GLU A 23 6.62 -4.79 5.97
N VAL A 24 7.69 -4.19 5.43
CA VAL A 24 7.58 -2.98 4.61
C VAL A 24 6.85 -3.24 3.29
N TYR A 25 7.01 -4.44 2.72
CA TYR A 25 6.33 -4.84 1.48
C TYR A 25 4.86 -5.25 1.72
N GLU A 26 4.59 -6.10 2.72
CA GLU A 26 3.26 -6.66 2.97
C GLU A 26 2.34 -5.72 3.76
N LYS A 27 2.91 -4.86 4.60
CA LYS A 27 2.17 -3.96 5.51
C LYS A 27 2.77 -2.54 5.45
N PRO A 28 2.67 -1.87 4.30
CA PRO A 28 3.16 -0.50 4.17
C PRO A 28 2.39 0.44 5.11
N ALA A 29 3.11 1.24 5.89
CA ALA A 29 2.53 2.14 6.89
C ALA A 29 1.86 3.39 6.28
N SER A 30 2.18 3.71 5.02
CA SER A 30 1.59 4.83 4.30
C SER A 30 1.50 4.54 2.79
N ARG A 31 0.67 5.32 2.08
CA ARG A 31 0.57 5.25 0.61
C ARG A 31 1.92 5.50 -0.07
N PHE A 32 2.75 6.37 0.52
CA PHE A 32 4.11 6.62 0.03
C PHE A 32 4.94 5.33 0.08
N VAL A 33 4.98 4.66 1.23
CA VAL A 33 5.73 3.40 1.37
C VAL A 33 5.22 2.33 0.39
N ALA A 34 3.90 2.19 0.27
CA ALA A 34 3.27 1.25 -0.67
C ALA A 34 3.67 1.52 -2.13
N SER A 35 3.76 2.79 -2.53
CA SER A 35 4.17 3.18 -3.89
C SER A 35 5.68 3.13 -4.12
N PHE A 36 6.48 3.21 -3.07
CA PHE A 36 7.94 3.32 -3.17
C PHE A 36 8.63 1.94 -3.17
N ILE A 37 8.05 0.96 -2.48
CA ILE A 37 8.65 -0.35 -2.28
C ILE A 37 8.15 -1.35 -3.33
N GLY A 38 9.09 -2.07 -3.94
CA GLY A 38 8.83 -3.00 -5.02
C GLY A 38 9.13 -2.41 -6.40
N SER A 39 9.39 -3.27 -7.37
CA SER A 39 9.54 -2.89 -8.77
C SER A 39 8.95 -4.00 -9.64
N PRO A 40 7.81 -3.76 -10.32
CA PRO A 40 7.05 -2.50 -10.38
C PRO A 40 6.43 -2.08 -9.03
N ALA A 41 6.10 -0.79 -8.90
CA ALA A 41 5.41 -0.24 -7.74
C ALA A 41 4.00 -0.80 -7.58
N MET A 42 3.46 -0.75 -6.36
CA MET A 42 2.09 -1.19 -6.07
C MET A 42 1.05 -0.33 -6.81
N ASN A 43 0.03 -0.98 -7.35
CA ASN A 43 -1.13 -0.27 -7.91
C ASN A 43 -1.95 0.37 -6.79
N LEU A 44 -2.10 1.69 -6.83
CA LEU A 44 -3.00 2.43 -5.94
C LEU A 44 -4.22 2.87 -6.73
N LEU A 45 -5.40 2.40 -6.32
CA LEU A 45 -6.66 2.64 -7.01
C LEU A 45 -7.54 3.56 -6.17
N GLU A 46 -8.06 4.64 -6.76
CA GLU A 46 -9.02 5.51 -6.12
C GLU A 46 -10.45 5.02 -6.33
N GLY A 47 -11.26 5.13 -5.28
CA GLY A 47 -12.63 4.70 -5.30
C GLY A 47 -13.34 5.02 -3.99
N ARG A 48 -14.60 4.64 -3.91
CA ARG A 48 -15.45 4.81 -2.73
C ARG A 48 -16.08 3.49 -2.32
N ILE A 49 -16.39 3.34 -1.05
CA ILE A 49 -17.22 2.24 -0.57
C ILE A 49 -18.68 2.57 -0.91
N SER A 50 -19.43 1.60 -1.44
CA SER A 50 -20.86 1.73 -1.70
C SER A 50 -21.63 1.97 -0.39
N ASP A 51 -22.82 2.57 -0.47
CA ASP A 51 -23.61 2.93 0.72
C ASP A 51 -23.98 1.71 1.59
N ASP A 52 -24.04 0.51 0.99
CA ASP A 52 -24.29 -0.76 1.66
C ASP A 52 -23.02 -1.45 2.19
N GLY A 53 -21.82 -0.89 1.96
CA GLY A 53 -20.53 -1.42 2.40
C GLY A 53 -20.02 -2.65 1.62
N GLY A 54 -20.80 -3.21 0.71
CA GLY A 54 -20.51 -4.49 0.06
C GLY A 54 -19.56 -4.38 -1.13
N ARG A 55 -19.29 -3.18 -1.62
CA ARG A 55 -18.51 -2.96 -2.84
C ARG A 55 -17.58 -1.76 -2.72
N PHE A 56 -16.43 -1.89 -3.38
CA PHE A 56 -15.53 -0.79 -3.67
C PHE A 56 -15.72 -0.37 -5.12
N GLU A 57 -16.22 0.85 -5.31
CA GLU A 57 -16.53 1.43 -6.61
C GLU A 57 -15.39 2.32 -7.08
N LEU A 58 -14.83 2.04 -8.26
CA LEU A 58 -13.73 2.79 -8.85
C LEU A 58 -14.23 3.80 -9.88
N ALA A 59 -13.38 4.80 -10.16
CA ALA A 59 -13.58 5.68 -11.31
C ALA A 59 -13.71 4.84 -12.60
N GLY A 60 -14.71 5.15 -13.44
CA GLY A 60 -14.99 4.40 -14.68
C GLY A 60 -15.98 3.25 -14.53
N GLY A 61 -16.62 3.07 -13.37
CA GLY A 61 -17.76 2.17 -13.18
C GLY A 61 -17.40 0.71 -12.83
N MET A 62 -16.11 0.39 -12.69
CA MET A 62 -15.66 -0.91 -12.19
C MET A 62 -15.99 -1.05 -10.70
N GLN A 63 -16.48 -2.21 -10.29
CA GLN A 63 -16.81 -2.52 -8.89
C GLN A 63 -16.09 -3.79 -8.45
N LEU A 64 -15.47 -3.75 -7.27
CA LEU A 64 -14.84 -4.90 -6.63
C LEU A 64 -15.61 -5.27 -5.36
N PRO A 65 -15.80 -6.57 -5.06
CA PRO A 65 -16.40 -6.98 -3.80
C PRO A 65 -15.46 -6.62 -2.65
N THR A 66 -15.99 -6.04 -1.57
CA THR A 66 -15.25 -5.91 -0.32
C THR A 66 -15.25 -7.28 0.37
N LYS A 67 -14.11 -7.69 0.93
CA LYS A 67 -14.12 -8.82 1.88
C LYS A 67 -14.81 -8.31 3.14
N SER A 68 -15.95 -8.92 3.47
CA SER A 68 -16.61 -8.77 4.77
C SER A 68 -15.73 -9.21 5.92
#